data_AF-A0A176E207-F1
#
_entry.id   AF-A0A176E207-F1
#
_cell.length_a   1.000
_cell.length_b   1.000
_cell.length_c   1.000
_cell.angle_alpha   90.00
_cell.angle_beta   90.00
_cell.angle_gamma   90.00
#
_symmetry.space_group_name_H-M   'P 1'
#
loop_
_entity.id
_entity.type
_entity.pdbx_description
1 polymer ?
#
loop_
_entity_poly.entity_id
_entity_poly.type
_entity_poly.pdbx_seq_one_letter_code
_entity_poly.pdbx_strand_id
1 'polypeptide(L)'
;MRTLEFDKKAVYVARMTYINPRKLVGLTAFFLLLLLGAGVSYIEGISQDDWDPLWRLAYIASICVAFVVALYDRKNVPEKTWDFNPKRGVLYFALGWVIFPLMIGADALLGTDFSVVRIVMGTFMMSILIGVIGTFTENVGI
;
A
#
# COMPACT_ATOMS: atom_id res chain seq x y z
N MET A 1 -43.64 17.54 16.14
CA MET A 1 -42.16 17.66 16.11
C MET A 1 -41.41 16.32 16.22
N ARG A 2 -41.89 15.29 16.95
CA ARG A 2 -41.21 13.97 17.03
C ARG A 2 -41.18 13.14 15.74
N THR A 3 -42.09 13.37 14.79
CA THR A 3 -42.20 12.58 13.55
C THR A 3 -41.09 12.85 12.54
N LEU A 4 -40.53 14.07 12.50
CA LEU A 4 -39.45 14.44 11.57
C LEU A 4 -38.06 13.92 11.98
N GLU A 5 -37.85 13.64 13.28
CA GLU A 5 -36.58 13.05 13.76
C GLU A 5 -36.50 11.54 13.49
N PHE A 6 -37.63 10.83 13.58
CA PHE A 6 -37.70 9.41 13.24
C PHE A 6 -37.39 9.16 11.77
N ASP A 7 -37.91 10.02 10.89
CA ASP A 7 -37.70 9.90 9.45
C ASP A 7 -36.23 10.14 9.06
N LYS A 8 -35.58 11.15 9.67
CA LYS A 8 -34.14 11.36 9.50
C LYS A 8 -33.33 10.17 9.97
N LYS A 9 -33.61 9.60 11.16
CA LYS A 9 -32.90 8.42 11.66
C LYS A 9 -33.10 7.20 10.75
N ALA A 10 -34.31 6.98 10.23
CA ALA A 10 -34.58 5.90 9.29
C ALA A 10 -33.81 6.06 7.97
N VAL A 11 -33.68 7.28 7.46
CA VAL A 11 -32.87 7.58 6.27
C VAL A 11 -31.36 7.41 6.54
N TYR A 12 -30.86 7.77 7.72
CA TYR A 12 -29.45 7.55 8.10
C TYR A 12 -29.11 6.06 8.29
N VAL A 13 -30.00 5.28 8.90
CA VAL A 13 -29.86 3.81 9.01
C VAL A 13 -29.98 3.16 7.63
N ALA A 14 -30.93 3.64 6.81
CA ALA A 14 -31.10 3.44 5.38
C ALA A 14 -29.77 3.49 4.58
N ARG A 15 -29.02 4.56 4.83
CA ARG A 15 -27.77 4.89 4.15
C ARG A 15 -26.57 4.10 4.68
N MET A 16 -26.66 3.56 5.91
CA MET A 16 -25.61 2.73 6.51
C MET A 16 -25.56 1.31 5.94
N THR A 17 -26.66 0.80 5.38
CA THR A 17 -26.75 -0.60 4.89
C THR A 17 -26.38 -0.78 3.42
N TYR A 18 -26.29 0.29 2.63
CA TYR A 18 -25.93 0.16 1.20
C TYR A 18 -24.40 0.19 1.02
N ILE A 19 -23.76 -0.97 1.17
CA ILE A 19 -22.35 -1.14 0.80
C ILE A 19 -22.22 -0.91 -0.70
N ASN A 20 -21.34 0.03 -1.08
CA ASN A 20 -21.03 0.29 -2.48
C ASN A 20 -20.53 -1.02 -3.14
N PRO A 21 -21.14 -1.50 -4.25
CA PRO A 21 -20.77 -2.75 -4.90
C PRO A 21 -19.28 -2.86 -5.21
N ARG A 22 -18.64 -1.72 -5.55
CA ARG A 22 -17.20 -1.63 -5.78
C ARG A 22 -16.38 -2.01 -4.53
N LYS A 23 -16.78 -1.55 -3.35
CA LYS A 23 -16.09 -1.83 -2.08
C LYS A 23 -16.24 -3.30 -1.71
N LEU A 24 -17.42 -3.87 -1.95
CA LEU A 24 -17.67 -5.30 -1.75
C LEU A 24 -16.75 -6.14 -2.65
N VAL A 25 -16.66 -5.82 -3.95
CA VAL A 25 -15.78 -6.52 -4.89
C VAL A 25 -14.31 -6.40 -4.47
N GLY A 26 -13.84 -5.20 -4.10
CA GLY A 26 -12.47 -5.00 -3.62
C GLY A 26 -12.15 -5.81 -2.36
N LEU A 27 -13.08 -5.83 -1.40
CA LEU A 27 -12.91 -6.54 -0.14
C LEU A 27 -12.91 -8.07 -0.36
N THR A 28 -13.84 -8.59 -1.16
CA THR A 28 -13.86 -10.00 -1.56
C THR A 28 -12.58 -10.39 -2.29
N ALA A 29 -12.11 -9.57 -3.24
CA ALA A 29 -10.86 -9.81 -3.96
C ALA A 29 -9.64 -9.81 -3.03
N PHE A 30 -9.59 -8.90 -2.06
CA PHE A 30 -8.53 -8.83 -1.06
C PHE A 30 -8.47 -10.10 -0.21
N PHE A 31 -9.61 -10.56 0.33
CA PHE A 31 -9.65 -11.80 1.11
C PHE A 31 -9.29 -13.04 0.28
N LEU A 32 -9.75 -13.12 -0.96
CA LEU A 32 -9.39 -14.22 -1.86
C LEU A 32 -7.90 -14.24 -2.18
N LEU A 33 -7.29 -13.08 -2.41
CA LEU A 33 -5.85 -12.98 -2.65
C LEU A 33 -5.04 -13.42 -1.42
N LEU A 34 -5.45 -13.04 -0.21
CA LEU A 34 -4.81 -13.51 1.03
C LEU A 34 -4.92 -15.03 1.19
N LEU A 35 -6.11 -15.58 0.94
CA LEU A 35 -6.33 -17.04 0.98
C LEU A 35 -5.52 -17.77 -0.10
N LEU A 36 -5.37 -17.18 -1.30
CA LEU A 36 -4.54 -17.73 -2.37
C LEU A 36 -3.07 -17.80 -1.93
N GLY A 37 -2.53 -16.72 -1.37
CA GLY A 37 -1.15 -16.70 -0.91
C GLY A 37 -0.88 -17.70 0.21
N ALA A 38 -1.80 -17.83 1.16
CA ALA A 38 -1.70 -18.84 2.21
C ALA A 38 -1.89 -20.27 1.66
N GLY A 39 -2.80 -20.45 0.71
CA GLY A 39 -3.12 -21.74 0.09
C GLY A 39 -1.97 -22.28 -0.77
N VAL A 40 -1.34 -21.44 -1.58
CA VAL A 40 -0.15 -21.82 -2.36
C VAL A 40 0.99 -22.27 -1.44
N SER A 41 1.25 -21.50 -0.37
CA SER A 41 2.27 -21.88 0.61
C SER A 41 1.95 -23.17 1.38
N TYR A 42 0.67 -23.48 1.61
CA TYR A 42 0.26 -24.68 2.32
C TYR A 42 0.17 -25.94 1.43
N ILE A 43 -0.32 -25.80 0.20
CA ILE A 43 -0.60 -26.94 -0.71
C ILE A 43 0.65 -27.35 -1.47
N GLU A 44 1.40 -26.38 -2.01
CA GLU A 44 2.59 -26.66 -2.81
C GLU A 44 3.87 -26.67 -1.95
N GLY A 45 3.79 -26.23 -0.69
CA GLY A 45 4.93 -26.13 0.21
C GLY A 45 5.98 -25.09 -0.23
N ILE A 46 5.65 -24.28 -1.24
CA ILE A 46 6.53 -23.24 -1.79
C ILE A 46 6.38 -21.99 -0.93
N SER A 47 7.46 -21.58 -0.27
CA SER A 47 7.46 -20.31 0.46
C SER A 47 7.25 -19.16 -0.51
N GLN A 48 6.55 -18.10 -0.08
CA GLN A 48 6.43 -16.87 -0.89
C GLN A 48 7.80 -16.23 -1.19
N ASP A 49 8.84 -16.60 -0.44
CA ASP A 49 10.21 -16.17 -0.70
C ASP A 49 10.88 -16.92 -1.86
N ASP A 50 10.38 -18.11 -2.22
CA ASP A 50 10.87 -18.90 -3.34
C ASP A 50 10.19 -18.52 -4.67
N TRP A 51 9.22 -17.61 -4.63
CA TRP A 51 8.52 -17.16 -5.82
C TRP A 51 9.46 -16.34 -6.71
N ASP A 52 9.31 -16.52 -8.02
CA ASP A 52 9.95 -15.66 -8.99
C ASP A 52 9.66 -14.18 -8.67
N PRO A 53 10.67 -13.29 -8.73
CA PRO A 53 10.52 -11.90 -8.31
C PRO A 53 9.36 -11.17 -9.00
N LEU A 54 9.11 -11.49 -10.28
CA LEU A 54 7.99 -10.93 -11.05
C LEU A 54 6.63 -11.39 -10.51
N TRP A 55 6.51 -12.66 -10.13
CA TRP A 55 5.28 -13.22 -9.55
C TRP A 55 5.02 -12.66 -8.15
N ARG A 56 6.05 -12.54 -7.32
CA ARG A 56 5.97 -11.91 -6.00
C ARG A 56 5.52 -10.45 -6.10
N LEU A 57 6.10 -9.69 -7.04
CA LEU A 57 5.71 -8.29 -7.30
C LEU A 57 4.27 -8.19 -7.81
N ALA A 58 3.85 -9.04 -8.74
CA ALA A 58 2.48 -9.05 -9.26
C ALA A 58 1.46 -9.38 -8.17
N TYR A 59 1.79 -10.29 -7.26
CA TYR A 59 0.95 -10.66 -6.13
C TYR A 59 0.82 -9.50 -5.13
N ILE A 60 1.92 -8.87 -4.74
CA ILE A 60 1.90 -7.69 -3.85
C ILE A 60 1.10 -6.55 -4.50
N ALA A 61 1.35 -6.27 -5.78
CA ALA A 61 0.64 -5.22 -6.51
C ALA A 61 -0.87 -5.48 -6.58
N SER A 62 -1.30 -6.72 -6.80
CA SER A 62 -2.71 -7.08 -6.84
C SER A 62 -3.39 -6.95 -5.46
N ILE A 63 -2.70 -7.27 -4.37
CA ILE A 63 -3.18 -6.99 -3.00
C ILE A 63 -3.36 -5.48 -2.80
N CYS A 64 -2.36 -4.67 -3.16
CA CYS A 64 -2.45 -3.21 -3.06
C CYS A 64 -3.62 -2.65 -3.88
N VAL A 65 -3.83 -3.13 -5.10
CA VAL A 65 -4.97 -2.72 -5.93
C VAL A 65 -6.29 -3.12 -5.30
N ALA A 66 -6.43 -4.35 -4.81
CA ALA A 66 -7.64 -4.81 -4.14
C ALA A 66 -7.95 -3.98 -2.89
N PHE A 67 -6.92 -3.67 -2.09
CA PHE A 67 -7.01 -2.81 -0.92
C PHE A 67 -7.47 -1.39 -1.27
N VAL A 68 -6.87 -0.79 -2.30
CA VAL A 68 -7.29 0.52 -2.81
C VAL A 68 -8.74 0.45 -3.30
N VAL A 69 -9.15 -0.57 -4.06
CA VAL A 69 -10.54 -0.68 -4.52
C VAL A 69 -11.53 -0.86 -3.36
N ALA A 70 -11.15 -1.59 -2.31
CA ALA A 70 -11.96 -1.82 -1.13
C ALA A 70 -12.15 -0.54 -0.28
N LEU A 71 -11.09 0.26 -0.11
CA LEU A 71 -11.07 1.38 0.84
C LEU A 71 -11.15 2.75 0.19
N TYR A 72 -10.81 2.89 -1.09
CA TYR A 72 -10.85 4.17 -1.80
C TYR A 72 -12.28 4.62 -2.06
N ASP A 73 -12.72 5.63 -1.31
CA ASP A 73 -13.98 6.32 -1.57
C ASP A 73 -13.70 7.68 -2.20
N ARG A 74 -13.98 7.81 -3.50
CA ARG A 74 -13.80 9.07 -4.26
C ARG A 74 -14.53 10.25 -3.61
N LYS A 75 -15.58 10.00 -2.81
CA LYS A 75 -16.33 11.07 -2.13
C LYS A 75 -15.63 11.66 -0.91
N ASN A 76 -14.66 10.95 -0.32
CA ASN A 76 -13.95 11.38 0.88
C ASN A 76 -12.52 11.85 0.60
N VAL A 77 -12.05 11.72 -0.64
CA VAL A 77 -10.73 12.19 -1.03
C VAL A 77 -10.93 13.54 -1.71
N PRO A 78 -10.43 14.66 -1.14
CA PRO A 78 -10.43 15.94 -1.83
C PRO A 78 -9.80 15.79 -3.21
N GLU A 79 -10.17 16.63 -4.19
CA GLU A 79 -9.56 16.59 -5.52
C GLU A 79 -8.04 16.67 -5.39
N LYS A 80 -7.40 15.52 -5.63
CA LYS A 80 -5.97 15.35 -5.40
C LYS A 80 -5.23 16.17 -6.46
N THR A 81 -4.80 17.37 -6.08
CA THR A 81 -3.91 18.18 -6.91
C THR A 81 -2.52 17.62 -6.74
N TRP A 82 -2.03 16.93 -7.77
CA TRP A 82 -0.66 16.44 -7.78
C TRP A 82 0.28 17.65 -7.88
N ASP A 83 0.91 18.01 -6.76
CA ASP A 83 1.90 19.08 -6.71
C ASP A 83 3.27 18.51 -7.09
N PHE A 84 3.91 19.11 -8.10
CA PHE A 84 5.25 18.72 -8.53
C PHE A 84 6.28 19.50 -7.71
N ASN A 85 6.86 18.86 -6.69
CA ASN A 85 7.85 19.50 -5.83
C ASN A 85 9.19 18.73 -5.83
N PRO A 86 10.13 19.08 -6.72
CA PRO A 86 11.41 18.38 -6.83
C PRO A 86 12.29 18.53 -5.56
N LYS A 87 12.10 19.59 -4.76
CA LYS A 87 12.85 19.76 -3.50
C LYS A 87 12.46 18.69 -2.48
N ARG A 88 11.18 18.33 -2.42
CA ARG A 88 10.69 17.22 -1.60
C ARG A 88 11.23 15.89 -2.10
N GLY A 89 11.24 15.68 -3.41
CA GLY A 89 11.84 14.49 -4.01
C GLY A 89 13.30 14.28 -3.60
N VAL A 90 14.10 15.34 -3.61
CA VAL A 90 15.51 15.30 -3.16
C VAL A 90 15.61 14.99 -1.66
N LEU A 91 14.73 15.55 -0.82
CA LEU A 91 14.69 15.24 0.61
C LEU A 91 14.39 13.75 0.84
N TYR A 92 13.36 13.21 0.18
CA TYR A 92 13.00 11.79 0.30
C TYR A 92 14.07 10.87 -0.24
N PHE A 93 14.73 11.24 -1.35
CA PHE A 93 15.90 10.52 -1.85
C PHE A 93 17.00 10.45 -0.79
N ALA A 94 17.37 11.59 -0.19
CA ALA A 94 18.39 11.64 0.86
C ALA A 94 17.98 10.84 2.12
N LEU A 95 16.70 10.87 2.50
CA LEU A 95 16.17 10.04 3.58
C LEU A 95 16.26 8.54 3.26
N GLY A 96 16.05 8.14 2.01
CA GLY A 96 16.22 6.76 1.56
C GLY A 96 17.64 6.23 1.84
N TRP A 97 18.65 7.06 1.61
CA TRP A 97 20.05 6.72 1.91
C TRP A 97 20.36 6.52 3.39
N VAL A 98 19.49 7.02 4.29
CA VAL A 98 19.62 6.80 5.74
C VAL A 98 18.77 5.60 6.15
N ILE A 99 17.52 5.52 5.69
CA ILE A 99 16.54 4.52 6.13
C ILE A 99 16.90 3.12 5.61
N PHE A 100 17.23 2.97 4.33
CA PHE A 100 17.44 1.64 3.74
C PHE A 100 18.69 0.92 4.28
N PRO A 101 19.84 1.58 4.47
CA PRO A 101 20.99 0.93 5.12
C PRO A 101 20.71 0.55 6.57
N LEU A 102 19.91 1.33 7.30
CA LEU A 102 19.49 0.99 8.67
C LEU A 102 18.58 -0.24 8.69
N MET A 103 17.62 -0.34 7.77
CA MET A 103 16.75 -1.51 7.65
C MET A 103 17.56 -2.77 7.28
N ILE A 104 18.44 -2.65 6.27
CA ILE A 104 19.30 -3.76 5.86
C ILE A 104 20.26 -4.16 6.99
N GLY A 105 20.76 -3.19 7.77
CA GLY A 105 21.57 -3.44 8.95
C GLY A 105 20.80 -4.20 10.05
N ALA A 106 19.52 -3.89 10.25
CA ALA A 106 18.65 -4.64 11.15
C ALA A 106 18.43 -6.08 10.65
N ASP A 107 18.22 -6.27 9.35
CA ASP A 107 18.06 -7.60 8.75
C ASP A 107 19.36 -8.42 8.80
N ALA A 108 20.53 -7.76 8.74
CA ALA A 108 21.82 -8.40 8.89
C ALA A 108 22.05 -8.92 10.33
N LEU A 109 21.55 -8.21 11.34
CA LEU A 109 21.57 -8.67 12.74
C LEU A 109 20.70 -9.91 12.96
N LEU A 110 19.73 -10.17 12.08
CA LEU A 110 18.89 -11.37 12.11
C LEU A 110 19.53 -12.58 11.38
N GLY A 111 20.78 -12.44 10.92
CA GLY A 111 21.56 -13.54 10.33
C GLY A 111 21.44 -13.67 8.81
N THR A 112 21.02 -12.60 8.13
CA THR A 112 20.87 -12.60 6.67
C THR A 112 22.20 -12.25 5.99
N ASP A 113 22.69 -13.09 5.08
CA ASP A 113 23.91 -12.83 4.31
C ASP A 113 23.67 -11.80 3.21
N PHE A 114 24.37 -10.67 3.30
CA PHE A 114 24.28 -9.61 2.30
C PHE A 114 25.62 -9.32 1.63
N SER A 115 25.59 -9.22 0.30
CA SER A 115 26.70 -8.67 -0.48
C SER A 115 26.65 -7.15 -0.43
N VAL A 116 27.78 -6.50 -0.14
CA VAL A 116 27.93 -5.02 -0.14
C VAL A 116 27.40 -4.39 -1.42
N VAL A 117 27.62 -5.04 -2.57
CA VAL A 117 27.13 -4.58 -3.88
C VAL A 117 25.59 -4.56 -3.92
N ARG A 118 24.93 -5.59 -3.37
CA ARG A 118 23.46 -5.64 -3.28
C ARG A 118 22.91 -4.58 -2.33
N ILE A 119 23.59 -4.31 -1.22
CA ILE A 119 23.18 -3.29 -0.25
C ILE A 119 23.20 -1.90 -0.90
N VAL A 120 24.30 -1.55 -1.56
CA VAL A 120 24.47 -0.24 -2.21
C VAL A 120 23.48 -0.08 -3.36
N MET A 121 23.36 -1.11 -4.21
CA MET A 121 22.47 -1.04 -5.37
C MET A 121 20.99 -1.04 -4.95
N GLY A 122 20.61 -1.84 -3.95
CA GLY A 122 19.27 -1.85 -3.38
C GLY A 122 18.91 -0.52 -2.72
N THR A 123 19.82 0.04 -1.91
CA THR A 123 19.64 1.36 -1.29
C THR A 123 19.47 2.44 -2.36
N PHE A 124 20.30 2.43 -3.40
CA PHE A 124 20.22 3.42 -4.48
C PHE A 124 18.88 3.35 -5.23
N MET A 125 18.47 2.15 -5.66
CA MET A 125 17.22 1.96 -6.40
C MET A 125 16.00 2.34 -5.57
N MET A 126 15.96 1.94 -4.30
CA MET A 126 14.87 2.30 -3.40
C MET A 126 14.84 3.80 -3.06
N SER A 127 16.03 4.43 -2.96
CA SER A 127 16.14 5.88 -2.75
C SER A 127 15.65 6.67 -3.96
N ILE A 128 15.94 6.23 -5.19
CA ILE A 128 15.36 6.81 -6.40
C ILE A 128 13.83 6.68 -6.36
N LEU A 129 13.33 5.49 -6.05
CA LEU A 129 11.89 5.22 -6.04
C LEU A 129 11.15 6.11 -5.02
N ILE A 130 11.64 6.20 -3.79
CA ILE A 130 11.03 7.08 -2.77
C ILE A 130 11.21 8.56 -3.10
N GLY A 131 12.31 8.96 -3.76
CA GLY A 131 12.52 10.33 -4.23
C GLY A 131 11.55 10.72 -5.35
N VAL A 132 11.30 9.82 -6.31
CA VAL A 132 10.29 10.01 -7.35
C VAL A 132 8.91 10.11 -6.72
N ILE A 133 8.55 9.17 -5.85
CA ILE A 133 7.27 9.21 -5.13
C ILE A 133 7.13 10.54 -4.37
N GLY A 134 8.16 10.94 -3.63
CA GLY A 134 8.22 12.19 -2.88
C GLY A 134 8.11 13.47 -3.72
N THR A 135 8.49 13.41 -4.99
CA THR A 135 8.33 14.51 -5.95
C THR A 135 6.87 14.75 -6.30
N PHE A 136 6.07 13.69 -6.26
CA PHE A 136 4.66 13.68 -6.64
C PHE A 136 3.72 13.55 -5.43
N THR A 137 4.23 13.50 -4.19
CA THR A 137 3.40 13.51 -2.99
C THR A 137 2.88 14.91 -2.67
N GLU A 138 1.58 14.98 -2.43
CA GLU A 138 0.84 16.18 -2.02
C GLU A 138 1.49 16.88 -0.83
N ASN A 139 1.44 18.21 -0.79
CA ASN A 139 1.66 18.96 0.44
C ASN A 139 0.63 18.50 1.46
N VAL A 140 0.99 17.55 2.33
CA VAL A 140 0.34 17.43 3.64
C VAL A 140 0.71 18.73 4.35
N GLY A 141 -0.12 19.75 4.18
CA GLY A 141 -0.03 20.97 4.94
C GLY A 141 -0.02 20.59 6.42
N ILE A 142 1.01 21.05 7.11
CA ILE A 142 0.81 21.48 8.49
C ILE A 142 -0.08 22.71 8.43
#